data_AF-A0AAI9PCC1-F1
#
_entry.id   AF-A0AAI9PCC1-F1
#
_cell.length_a   1.000
_cell.length_b   1.000
_cell.length_c   1.000
_cell.angle_alpha   90.00
_cell.angle_beta   90.00
_cell.angle_gamma   90.00
#
_symmetry.space_group_name_H-M   'P 1'
#
loop_
_entity.id
_entity.type
_entity.pdbx_description
1 polymer ?
#
loop_
_entity_poly.entity_id
_entity_poly.type
_entity_poly.pdbx_seq_one_letter_code
_entity_poly.pdbx_strand_id
1 'polypeptide(L)'
;MSVLRSLLTAGVLVSGMLWALPGLTQPAPQAEKGERWEVMPQRNPDEACLQCHKPEEDGMQGKHASAVNPHNQKQLTCTNCHGKPSPMHREGVRDVMRFNFPMYKVEEQNSVCMSCHTPEQLQKSFWPHDVHVAKVACASCHQLHPTQDSMQTLNDKSRIKLCVDCHSDQRNNPDFNPASVHLGNKRQP
;
A
#
# COMPACT_ATOMS: atom_id res chain seq x y z
N MET A 1 60.86 47.54 25.99
CA MET A 1 60.68 48.71 26.89
C MET A 1 59.50 48.35 27.79
N SER A 2 59.74 47.79 28.98
CA SER A 2 59.84 48.53 30.27
C SER A 2 58.57 49.37 30.49
N VAL A 3 57.81 49.28 31.58
CA VAL A 3 58.21 49.07 32.97
C VAL A 3 57.01 48.57 33.79
N LEU A 4 57.22 47.57 34.65
CA LEU A 4 56.40 47.27 35.82
C LEU A 4 56.59 48.34 36.89
N ARG A 5 55.58 48.54 37.76
CA ARG A 5 55.63 48.79 39.23
C ARG A 5 54.49 49.76 39.61
N SER A 6 53.88 49.74 40.79
CA SER A 6 53.87 48.93 42.01
C SER A 6 53.04 49.75 43.02
N LEU A 7 52.74 49.17 44.20
CA LEU A 7 52.36 49.87 45.46
C LEU A 7 50.87 50.27 45.57
N LEU A 8 50.13 50.07 46.66
CA LEU A 8 50.42 49.66 48.04
C LEU A 8 49.12 49.17 48.71
N THR A 9 49.33 48.36 49.74
CA THR A 9 48.43 47.81 50.76
C THR A 9 47.54 48.83 51.48
N ALA A 10 46.30 48.43 51.78
CA ALA A 10 45.62 48.81 53.03
C ALA A 10 44.55 47.75 53.38
N GLY A 11 44.77 47.04 54.48
CA GLY A 11 43.80 46.11 55.04
C GLY A 11 42.69 46.84 55.78
N VAL A 12 41.48 46.30 55.72
CA VAL A 12 40.43 46.54 56.71
C VAL A 12 39.75 45.21 56.99
N LEU A 13 39.96 44.71 58.21
CA LEU A 13 39.15 43.70 58.85
C LEU A 13 37.76 44.31 59.13
N VAL A 14 36.72 43.79 58.50
CA VAL A 14 35.33 44.06 58.92
C VAL A 14 34.65 42.73 59.23
N SER A 15 34.17 42.65 60.46
CA SER A 15 33.38 41.59 61.08
C SER A 15 32.41 40.87 60.14
N GLY A 16 32.55 39.55 60.06
CA GLY A 16 31.52 38.67 59.52
C GLY A 16 30.32 38.62 60.47
N MET A 17 29.33 39.48 60.22
CA MET A 17 28.00 39.35 60.81
C MET A 17 27.21 38.38 59.92
N LEU A 18 27.06 37.13 60.40
CA LEU A 18 26.24 36.11 59.75
C LEU A 18 24.78 36.59 59.69
N TRP A 19 24.36 37.10 58.54
CA TRP A 19 22.95 37.16 58.18
C TRP A 19 22.62 35.87 57.45
N ALA A 20 21.86 35.00 58.13
CA ALA A 20 21.20 33.88 57.49
C ALA A 20 20.19 34.44 56.48
N LEU A 21 20.58 34.47 55.20
CA LEU A 21 19.63 34.64 54.11
C LEU A 21 18.66 33.46 54.16
N PRO A 22 17.33 33.68 54.23
CA PRO A 22 16.39 32.60 54.00
C PRO A 22 16.70 32.05 52.62
N GLY A 23 17.00 30.75 52.56
CA GLY A 23 17.26 30.06 51.30
C GLY A 23 16.08 30.33 50.36
N LEU A 24 16.34 31.08 49.29
CA LEU A 24 15.46 31.08 48.13
C LEU A 24 15.53 29.68 47.56
N THR A 25 14.63 28.81 48.01
CA THR A 25 14.30 27.59 47.30
C THR A 25 13.81 28.03 45.92
N GLN A 26 14.69 27.91 44.93
CA GLN A 26 14.25 27.95 43.54
C GLN A 26 13.19 26.84 43.41
N PRO A 27 11.99 27.13 42.90
CA PRO A 27 11.06 26.08 42.56
C PRO A 27 11.79 25.11 41.64
N ALA A 28 11.66 23.81 41.92
CA ALA A 28 12.20 22.76 41.07
C ALA A 28 11.81 23.07 39.61
N PRO A 29 12.68 22.79 38.61
CA PRO A 29 12.30 22.91 37.22
C PRO A 29 10.96 22.19 37.07
N GLN A 30 9.92 22.92 36.69
CA GLN A 30 8.65 22.30 36.38
C GLN A 30 8.96 21.30 35.27
N ALA A 31 8.75 20.01 35.56
CA ALA A 31 8.79 18.99 34.55
C ALA A 31 7.92 19.50 33.40
N GLU A 32 8.57 19.80 32.27
CA GLU A 32 7.90 20.13 31.03
C GLU A 32 6.79 19.11 30.85
N LYS A 33 5.54 19.60 30.83
CA LYS A 33 4.36 18.78 30.55
C LYS A 33 4.65 18.15 29.21
N GLY A 34 5.16 16.93 29.23
CA GLY A 34 5.51 16.18 28.04
C GLY A 34 4.33 16.26 27.10
N GLU A 35 4.57 16.77 25.90
CA GLU A 35 3.60 16.72 24.82
C GLU A 35 3.05 15.30 24.80
N ARG A 36 1.75 15.17 25.06
CA ARG A 36 1.09 13.88 24.95
C ARG A 36 1.18 13.49 23.49
N TRP A 37 2.14 12.62 23.16
CA TRP A 37 2.25 12.05 21.83
C TRP A 37 0.90 11.43 21.47
N GLU A 38 0.25 12.00 20.47
CA GLU A 38 -0.95 11.42 19.92
C GLU A 38 -0.52 10.23 19.06
N VAL A 39 -0.55 9.04 19.65
CA VAL A 39 -0.27 7.79 18.95
C VAL A 39 -1.44 7.54 18.01
N MET A 40 -1.34 7.99 16.78
CA MET A 40 -2.21 7.48 15.72
C MET A 40 -1.85 6.01 15.50
N PRO A 41 -2.83 5.08 15.52
CA PRO A 41 -2.56 3.70 15.16
C PRO A 41 -2.09 3.69 13.70
N GLN A 42 -0.78 3.55 13.49
CA GLN A 42 -0.19 3.19 12.21
C GLN A 42 -0.46 1.71 11.93
N ARG A 43 -1.71 1.25 12.10
CA ARG A 43 -2.07 -0.08 11.65
C ARG A 43 -2.09 -0.02 10.14
N ASN A 44 -1.19 -0.77 9.53
CA ASN A 44 -1.29 -1.09 8.12
C ASN A 44 -2.74 -1.54 7.88
N PRO A 45 -3.54 -0.83 7.05
CA PRO A 45 -4.93 -1.20 6.81
C PRO A 45 -5.11 -2.65 6.36
N ASP A 46 -4.04 -3.22 5.78
CA ASP A 46 -4.00 -4.59 5.26
C ASP A 46 -3.64 -5.62 6.34
N GLU A 47 -3.15 -5.20 7.51
CA GLU A 47 -2.77 -6.10 8.62
C GLU A 47 -3.95 -6.98 9.04
N ALA A 48 -5.17 -6.43 9.06
CA ALA A 48 -6.37 -7.18 9.39
C ALA A 48 -6.65 -8.33 8.38
N CYS A 49 -6.33 -8.12 7.11
CA CYS A 49 -6.47 -9.15 6.07
C CYS A 49 -5.36 -10.20 6.21
N LEU A 50 -4.13 -9.75 6.44
CA LEU A 50 -2.92 -10.58 6.53
C LEU A 50 -2.80 -11.42 7.81
N GLN A 51 -3.69 -11.19 8.80
CA GLN A 51 -3.82 -12.09 9.94
C GLN A 51 -4.40 -13.46 9.56
N CYS A 52 -5.08 -13.57 8.42
CA CYS A 52 -5.66 -14.82 7.91
C CYS A 52 -5.12 -15.18 6.52
N HIS A 53 -4.95 -14.20 5.63
CA HIS A 53 -4.37 -14.37 4.30
C HIS A 53 -2.84 -14.35 4.38
N LYS A 54 -2.19 -15.33 3.76
CA LYS A 54 -0.74 -15.49 3.92
C LYS A 54 0.01 -14.41 3.12
N PRO A 55 0.89 -13.61 3.73
CA PRO A 55 1.60 -12.54 3.02
C PRO A 55 2.42 -13.02 1.81
N GLU A 56 2.96 -14.24 1.87
CA GLU A 56 3.79 -14.81 0.81
C GLU A 56 2.97 -15.20 -0.43
N GLU A 57 1.72 -15.60 -0.24
CA GLU A 57 0.82 -16.10 -1.28
C GLU A 57 -0.18 -15.01 -1.74
N ASP A 58 -0.83 -14.36 -0.78
CA ASP A 58 -1.94 -13.42 -0.99
C ASP A 58 -1.53 -11.95 -0.83
N GLY A 59 -0.29 -11.68 -0.39
CA GLY A 59 0.22 -10.33 -0.28
C GLY A 59 0.34 -9.64 -1.65
N MET A 60 0.16 -8.33 -1.68
CA MET A 60 0.42 -7.54 -2.88
C MET A 60 1.92 -7.25 -2.98
N GLN A 61 2.64 -7.95 -3.85
CA GLN A 61 4.09 -7.81 -4.05
C GLN A 61 4.46 -7.20 -5.41
N GLY A 62 3.50 -7.12 -6.33
CA GLY A 62 3.67 -6.52 -7.65
C GLY A 62 3.69 -4.99 -7.62
N LYS A 63 3.51 -4.38 -8.80
CA LYS A 63 3.59 -2.92 -8.98
C LYS A 63 2.62 -2.13 -8.09
N HIS A 64 1.49 -2.72 -7.70
CA HIS A 64 0.52 -2.06 -6.84
C HIS A 64 0.95 -1.99 -5.36
N ALA A 65 1.96 -2.77 -4.94
CA ALA A 65 2.46 -2.77 -3.56
C ALA A 65 3.00 -1.39 -3.13
N SER A 66 3.63 -0.68 -4.06
CA SER A 66 4.22 0.64 -3.85
C SER A 66 3.45 1.76 -4.56
N ALA A 67 2.28 1.47 -5.14
CA ALA A 67 1.51 2.46 -5.88
C ALA A 67 0.66 3.32 -4.93
N VAL A 68 0.45 4.57 -5.34
CA VAL A 68 -0.38 5.54 -4.63
C VAL A 68 -1.75 5.58 -5.29
N ASN A 69 -2.80 5.54 -4.48
CA ASN A 69 -4.17 5.68 -4.91
C ASN A 69 -4.41 7.13 -5.40
N PRO A 70 -4.81 7.34 -6.67
CA PRO A 70 -4.97 8.68 -7.23
C PRO A 70 -6.10 9.48 -6.58
N HIS A 71 -7.06 8.85 -5.92
CA HIS A 71 -8.24 9.51 -5.34
C HIS A 71 -7.98 10.14 -3.98
N ASN A 72 -7.02 9.62 -3.22
CA ASN A 72 -6.77 10.04 -1.84
C ASN A 72 -5.29 10.24 -1.50
N GLN A 73 -4.39 9.99 -2.47
CA GLN A 73 -2.95 10.18 -2.33
C GLN A 73 -2.30 9.34 -1.21
N LYS A 74 -2.93 8.21 -0.84
CA LYS A 74 -2.40 7.22 0.11
C LYS A 74 -1.95 5.95 -0.62
N GLN A 75 -1.13 5.15 0.03
CA GLN A 75 -0.78 3.82 -0.48
C GLN A 75 -2.04 2.98 -0.73
N LEU A 76 -2.02 2.16 -1.78
CA LEU A 76 -3.08 1.18 -2.01
C LEU A 76 -3.16 0.16 -0.87
N THR A 77 -4.38 -0.28 -0.61
CA THR A 77 -4.74 -1.26 0.41
C THR A 77 -5.58 -2.37 -0.21
N CYS A 78 -5.70 -3.52 0.44
CA CYS A 78 -6.50 -4.65 -0.01
C CYS A 78 -7.92 -4.21 -0.41
N THR A 79 -8.52 -3.35 0.42
CA THR A 79 -9.92 -2.90 0.25
C THR A 79 -10.15 -1.99 -0.95
N ASN A 80 -9.10 -1.41 -1.53
CA ASN A 80 -9.23 -0.60 -2.75
C ASN A 80 -9.57 -1.45 -3.98
N CYS A 81 -9.23 -2.74 -3.95
CA CYS A 81 -9.57 -3.68 -5.03
C CYS A 81 -10.59 -4.72 -4.58
N HIS A 82 -10.43 -5.29 -3.38
CA HIS A 82 -11.26 -6.39 -2.90
C HIS A 82 -12.51 -5.91 -2.16
N GLY A 83 -12.64 -4.64 -1.80
CA GLY A 83 -13.75 -4.17 -0.98
C GLY A 83 -13.62 -4.63 0.48
N LYS A 84 -14.74 -4.73 1.20
CA LYS A 84 -14.74 -5.04 2.63
C LYS A 84 -15.35 -6.42 2.90
N PRO A 85 -14.69 -7.29 3.67
CA PRO A 85 -15.26 -8.58 4.04
C PRO A 85 -16.47 -8.39 4.95
N SER A 86 -17.45 -9.28 4.82
CA SER A 86 -18.62 -9.36 5.68
C SER A 86 -18.35 -10.27 6.89
N PRO A 87 -19.24 -10.30 7.90
CA PRO A 87 -19.14 -11.29 8.98
C PRO A 87 -19.16 -12.75 8.48
N MET A 88 -19.77 -13.01 7.33
CA MET A 88 -19.86 -14.34 6.70
C MET A 88 -18.71 -14.61 5.71
N HIS A 89 -17.65 -13.78 5.69
CA HIS A 89 -16.57 -13.87 4.71
C HIS A 89 -15.96 -15.27 4.56
N ARG A 90 -15.82 -15.98 5.68
CA ARG A 90 -15.27 -17.35 5.73
C ARG A 90 -16.17 -18.41 5.09
N GLU A 91 -17.45 -18.10 4.89
CA GLU A 91 -18.42 -18.98 4.24
C GLU A 91 -18.36 -18.86 2.71
N GLY A 92 -17.46 -18.03 2.17
CA GLY A 92 -17.28 -17.87 0.73
C GLY A 92 -18.39 -17.09 0.05
N VAL A 93 -19.05 -16.20 0.80
CA VAL A 93 -20.12 -15.34 0.28
C VAL A 93 -19.58 -14.27 -0.69
N ARG A 94 -20.51 -13.63 -1.40
CA ARG A 94 -20.24 -12.55 -2.35
C ARG A 94 -20.05 -11.20 -1.61
N ASP A 95 -18.95 -11.06 -0.88
CA ASP A 95 -18.63 -9.84 -0.11
C ASP A 95 -17.40 -9.08 -0.61
N VAL A 96 -16.31 -9.79 -0.90
CA VAL A 96 -15.11 -9.21 -1.52
C VAL A 96 -15.03 -9.53 -3.00
N MET A 97 -14.52 -8.59 -3.79
CA MET A 97 -14.26 -8.83 -5.21
C MET A 97 -13.26 -9.98 -5.38
N ARG A 98 -13.58 -10.92 -6.27
CA ARG A 98 -12.69 -11.99 -6.70
C ARG A 98 -12.42 -11.83 -8.19
N PHE A 99 -11.16 -11.63 -8.53
CA PHE A 99 -10.74 -11.43 -9.91
C PHE A 99 -10.44 -12.76 -10.60
N ASN A 100 -10.76 -12.84 -11.89
CA ASN A 100 -10.65 -14.06 -12.70
C ASN A 100 -11.37 -15.27 -12.07
N PHE A 101 -12.48 -15.04 -11.38
CA PHE A 101 -13.25 -16.05 -10.65
C PHE A 101 -14.74 -15.94 -11.03
N PRO A 102 -15.48 -17.05 -11.21
CA PRO A 102 -16.82 -17.03 -11.79
C PRO A 102 -17.93 -16.41 -10.91
N MET A 103 -17.61 -15.93 -9.71
CA MET A 103 -18.58 -15.31 -8.78
C MET A 103 -19.08 -13.93 -9.24
N TYR A 104 -18.28 -13.19 -10.01
CA TYR A 104 -18.59 -11.85 -10.49
C TYR A 104 -18.53 -11.79 -12.01
N LYS A 105 -19.41 -11.01 -12.62
CA LYS A 105 -19.38 -10.76 -14.07
C LYS A 105 -18.13 -9.98 -14.46
N VAL A 106 -17.74 -10.07 -15.73
CA VAL A 106 -16.59 -9.34 -16.30
C VAL A 106 -16.67 -7.85 -15.99
N GLU A 107 -17.84 -7.25 -16.21
CA GLU A 107 -18.05 -5.81 -16.03
C GLU A 107 -17.87 -5.41 -14.56
N GLU A 108 -18.33 -6.24 -13.62
CA GLU A 108 -18.20 -5.98 -12.19
C GLU A 108 -16.73 -6.04 -11.76
N GLN A 109 -16.00 -7.07 -12.21
CA GLN A 109 -14.56 -7.19 -11.93
C GLN A 109 -13.78 -6.01 -12.51
N ASN A 110 -13.98 -5.73 -13.81
CA ASN A 110 -13.20 -4.72 -14.51
C ASN A 110 -13.55 -3.30 -14.07
N SER A 111 -14.78 -3.06 -13.60
CA SER A 111 -15.18 -1.75 -13.05
C SER A 111 -14.31 -1.31 -11.87
N VAL A 112 -13.80 -2.26 -11.08
CA VAL A 112 -12.88 -1.96 -9.98
C VAL A 112 -11.57 -1.38 -10.52
N CYS A 113 -11.01 -1.97 -11.58
CA CYS A 113 -9.81 -1.45 -12.23
C CYS A 113 -10.05 -0.05 -12.81
N MET A 114 -11.23 0.16 -13.42
CA MET A 114 -11.63 1.44 -14.00
C MET A 114 -11.91 2.53 -12.97
N SER A 115 -11.98 2.20 -11.67
CA SER A 115 -12.00 3.23 -10.63
C SER A 115 -10.75 4.09 -10.67
N CYS A 116 -9.59 3.56 -11.10
CA CYS A 116 -8.31 4.27 -11.16
C CYS A 116 -7.71 4.36 -12.57
N HIS A 117 -7.90 3.34 -13.41
CA HIS A 117 -7.37 3.30 -14.77
C HIS A 117 -8.38 3.80 -15.78
N THR A 118 -7.94 4.63 -16.73
CA THR A 118 -8.83 5.16 -17.77
C THR A 118 -8.71 4.38 -19.07
N PRO A 119 -9.82 4.09 -19.78
CA PRO A 119 -9.79 3.38 -21.06
C PRO A 119 -8.85 4.02 -22.10
N GLU A 120 -8.82 5.35 -22.16
CA GLU A 120 -7.95 6.11 -23.07
C GLU A 120 -6.46 5.79 -22.86
N GLN A 121 -6.01 5.79 -21.60
CA GLN A 121 -4.61 5.54 -21.27
C GLN A 121 -4.23 4.06 -21.49
N LEU A 122 -5.17 3.15 -21.19
CA LEU A 122 -4.98 1.72 -21.45
C LEU A 122 -4.88 1.42 -22.95
N GLN A 123 -5.75 2.03 -23.77
CA GLN A 123 -5.70 1.89 -25.23
C GLN A 123 -4.38 2.42 -25.81
N LYS A 124 -3.90 3.58 -25.33
CA LYS A 124 -2.59 4.14 -25.71
C LYS A 124 -1.43 3.21 -25.33
N SER A 125 -1.52 2.54 -24.18
CA SER A 125 -0.50 1.58 -23.75
C SER A 125 -0.54 0.31 -24.60
N PHE A 126 -1.72 -0.21 -24.92
CA PHE A 126 -1.90 -1.38 -25.76
C PHE A 126 -3.35 -1.43 -26.28
N TRP A 127 -3.51 -1.31 -27.59
CA TRP A 127 -4.82 -1.16 -28.25
C TRP A 127 -5.88 -2.22 -27.85
N PRO A 128 -5.55 -3.52 -27.70
CA PRO A 128 -6.54 -4.53 -27.33
C PRO A 128 -7.26 -4.32 -26.00
N HIS A 129 -6.80 -3.45 -25.10
CA HIS A 129 -7.55 -3.18 -23.86
C HIS A 129 -8.98 -2.73 -24.14
N ASP A 130 -9.20 -1.91 -25.18
CA ASP A 130 -10.51 -1.34 -25.51
C ASP A 130 -11.54 -2.43 -25.85
N VAL A 131 -11.17 -3.36 -26.73
CA VAL A 131 -12.08 -4.44 -27.16
C VAL A 131 -12.33 -5.50 -26.06
N HIS A 132 -11.48 -5.54 -25.03
CA HIS A 132 -11.55 -6.54 -23.96
C HIS A 132 -12.20 -6.03 -22.67
N VAL A 133 -12.25 -4.72 -22.42
CA VAL A 133 -12.67 -4.13 -21.14
C VAL A 133 -14.05 -4.59 -20.66
N ALA A 134 -14.97 -4.88 -21.58
CA ALA A 134 -16.32 -5.38 -21.29
C ALA A 134 -16.54 -6.82 -21.76
N LYS A 135 -15.48 -7.58 -22.06
CA LYS A 135 -15.57 -8.90 -22.71
C LYS A 135 -14.79 -10.00 -22.02
N VAL A 136 -13.72 -9.68 -21.29
CA VAL A 136 -12.94 -10.64 -20.50
C VAL A 136 -12.37 -9.96 -19.25
N ALA A 137 -12.25 -10.70 -18.15
CA ALA A 137 -11.69 -10.18 -16.90
C ALA A 137 -10.23 -9.72 -17.09
N CYS A 138 -9.84 -8.54 -16.59
CA CYS A 138 -8.45 -8.04 -16.73
C CYS A 138 -7.40 -9.03 -16.18
N ALA A 139 -7.76 -9.73 -15.09
CA ALA A 139 -6.93 -10.70 -14.41
C ALA A 139 -6.80 -12.06 -15.13
N SER A 140 -7.44 -12.26 -16.30
CA SER A 140 -7.13 -13.39 -17.18
C SER A 140 -5.74 -13.26 -17.81
N CYS A 141 -5.26 -12.02 -17.97
CA CYS A 141 -3.97 -11.71 -18.55
C CYS A 141 -2.99 -11.21 -17.49
N HIS A 142 -3.43 -10.30 -16.61
CA HIS A 142 -2.57 -9.67 -15.61
C HIS A 142 -2.52 -10.44 -14.30
N GLN A 143 -1.31 -10.57 -13.74
CA GLN A 143 -1.09 -11.11 -12.38
C GLN A 143 -0.53 -10.00 -11.50
N LEU A 144 -1.34 -9.56 -10.53
CA LEU A 144 -1.01 -8.37 -9.73
C LEU A 144 -0.29 -8.69 -8.42
N HIS A 145 -0.67 -9.79 -7.75
CA HIS A 145 -0.06 -10.20 -6.48
C HIS A 145 1.44 -10.52 -6.60
N PRO A 146 1.90 -11.32 -7.59
CA PRO A 146 3.32 -11.63 -7.74
C PRO A 146 4.17 -10.38 -8.02
N THR A 147 5.45 -10.43 -7.67
CA THR A 147 6.42 -9.34 -7.90
C THR A 147 6.51 -8.89 -9.37
N GLN A 148 6.22 -9.79 -10.30
CA GLN A 148 6.21 -9.50 -11.73
C GLN A 148 4.95 -10.02 -12.41
N ASP A 149 4.26 -9.10 -13.05
CA ASP A 149 3.18 -9.40 -13.98
C ASP A 149 3.77 -9.90 -15.32
N SER A 150 3.39 -11.10 -15.73
CA SER A 150 3.89 -11.70 -16.96
C SER A 150 3.62 -10.84 -18.20
N MET A 151 2.53 -10.06 -18.22
CA MET A 151 2.19 -9.21 -19.37
C MET A 151 3.26 -8.14 -19.65
N GLN A 152 4.02 -7.72 -18.64
CA GLN A 152 5.05 -6.68 -18.78
C GLN A 152 6.36 -7.20 -19.41
N THR A 153 6.56 -8.53 -19.47
CA THR A 153 7.82 -9.14 -19.94
C THR A 153 7.67 -9.96 -21.22
N LEU A 154 6.47 -10.01 -21.81
CA LEU A 154 6.24 -10.73 -23.06
C LEU A 154 6.95 -10.05 -24.22
N ASN A 155 7.71 -10.85 -24.98
CA ASN A 155 8.10 -10.48 -26.34
C ASN A 155 6.89 -10.54 -27.30
N ASP A 156 7.07 -10.02 -28.51
CA ASP A 156 5.97 -9.91 -29.49
C ASP A 156 5.36 -11.25 -29.88
N LYS A 157 6.18 -12.29 -30.04
CA LYS A 157 5.70 -13.65 -30.35
C LYS A 157 4.81 -14.19 -29.23
N SER A 158 5.23 -14.07 -27.98
CA SER A 158 4.46 -14.52 -26.83
C SER A 158 3.17 -13.70 -26.64
N ARG A 159 3.21 -12.39 -26.93
CA ARG A 159 2.02 -11.53 -26.89
C ARG A 159 0.98 -11.97 -27.92
N ILE A 160 1.40 -12.24 -29.16
CA ILE A 160 0.51 -12.77 -30.22
C ILE A 160 -0.02 -14.15 -29.85
N LYS A 161 0.81 -15.00 -29.23
CA LYS A 161 0.40 -16.35 -28.80
C LYS A 161 -0.80 -16.31 -27.85
N LEU A 162 -0.85 -15.36 -26.91
CA LEU A 162 -2.01 -15.20 -26.00
C LEU A 162 -3.33 -15.00 -26.75
N CYS A 163 -3.31 -14.19 -27.81
CA CYS A 163 -4.48 -13.94 -28.65
C CYS A 163 -4.97 -15.26 -29.27
N VAL A 164 -4.03 -16.02 -29.84
CA VAL A 164 -4.34 -17.30 -30.50
C VAL A 164 -4.84 -18.32 -29.49
N ASP A 165 -4.17 -18.46 -28.35
CA ASP A 165 -4.52 -19.44 -27.32
C ASP A 165 -5.93 -19.18 -26.77
N CYS A 166 -6.21 -17.95 -26.33
CA CYS A 166 -7.48 -17.58 -25.73
C CYS A 166 -8.65 -17.71 -26.71
N HIS A 167 -8.52 -17.15 -27.92
CA HIS A 167 -9.59 -17.26 -28.91
C HIS A 167 -9.76 -18.67 -29.47
N SER A 168 -8.72 -19.51 -29.42
CA SER A 168 -8.87 -20.93 -29.75
C SER A 168 -9.62 -21.68 -28.65
N ASP A 169 -9.32 -21.40 -27.37
CA ASP A 169 -10.08 -21.94 -26.25
C ASP A 169 -11.54 -21.51 -26.33
N GLN A 170 -11.82 -20.23 -26.59
CA GLN A 170 -13.19 -19.72 -26.80
C GLN A 170 -13.97 -20.47 -27.89
N ARG A 171 -13.31 -20.93 -28.96
CA ARG A 171 -13.97 -21.68 -30.04
C ARG A 171 -14.18 -23.15 -29.71
N ASN A 172 -13.28 -23.75 -28.93
CA ASN A 172 -13.18 -25.19 -28.77
C ASN A 172 -13.63 -25.70 -27.39
N ASN A 173 -13.71 -24.81 -26.40
CA ASN A 173 -14.06 -25.13 -25.02
C ASN A 173 -15.51 -24.69 -24.73
N PRO A 174 -16.46 -25.63 -24.59
CA PRO A 174 -17.85 -25.29 -24.27
C PRO A 174 -18.01 -24.66 -22.88
N ASP A 175 -17.04 -24.86 -21.99
CA ASP A 175 -17.03 -24.31 -20.63
C ASP A 175 -16.29 -22.97 -20.55
N PHE A 176 -15.96 -22.35 -21.70
CA PHE A 176 -15.27 -21.07 -21.73
C PHE A 176 -16.06 -20.00 -20.97
N ASN A 177 -15.46 -19.46 -19.92
CA ASN A 177 -16.04 -18.40 -19.12
C ASN A 177 -15.15 -17.15 -19.14
N PRO A 178 -15.57 -16.05 -19.80
CA PRO A 178 -14.77 -14.83 -19.89
C PRO A 178 -14.52 -14.15 -18.53
N ALA A 179 -15.29 -14.49 -17.49
CA ALA A 179 -15.07 -13.99 -16.12
C ALA A 179 -13.97 -14.76 -15.36
N SER A 180 -13.52 -15.90 -15.89
CA SER A 180 -12.54 -16.79 -15.27
C SER A 180 -11.80 -17.59 -16.35
N VAL A 181 -10.84 -16.94 -17.01
CA VAL A 181 -10.02 -17.56 -18.06
C VAL A 181 -8.62 -17.83 -17.52
N HIS A 182 -8.19 -19.09 -17.59
CA HIS A 182 -6.87 -19.52 -17.16
C HIS A 182 -6.10 -20.08 -18.37
N LEU A 183 -5.26 -19.24 -18.98
CA LEU A 183 -4.47 -19.65 -20.15
C LEU A 183 -3.31 -20.55 -19.73
N GLY A 184 -3.26 -21.76 -20.29
CA GLY A 184 -2.23 -22.77 -20.04
C GLY A 184 -2.57 -23.78 -18.92
N ASN A 185 -1.63 -24.69 -18.61
CA ASN A 185 -1.80 -25.77 -17.61
C ASN A 185 -1.96 -25.32 -16.14
N LYS A 186 -2.23 -24.04 -15.90
CA LYS A 186 -2.48 -23.49 -14.56
C LYS A 186 -3.99 -23.30 -14.35
N ARG A 187 -4.76 -24.39 -14.38
CA ARG A 187 -6.05 -24.38 -13.67
C ARG A 187 -5.71 -24.27 -12.18
N GLN A 188 -5.96 -23.11 -11.58
CA GLN A 188 -5.99 -23.06 -10.11
C GLN A 188 -7.17 -23.93 -9.65
N PRO A 189 -7.01 -24.67 -8.54
CA PRO A 189 -8.08 -25.51 -7.99
C PRO A 189 -9.32 -24.69 -7.60
#